data_AF-A0A804QHP4-F1
#
_entry.id   AF-A0A804QHP4-F1
#
_cell.length_a   1.000
_cell.length_b   1.000
_cell.length_c   1.000
_cell.angle_alpha   90.00
_cell.angle_beta   90.00
_cell.angle_gamma   90.00
#
_symmetry.space_group_name_H-M   'P 1'
#
loop_
_entity.id
_entity.type
_entity.pdbx_description
1 polymer ?
#
loop_
_entity_poly.entity_id
_entity_poly.type
_entity_poly.pdbx_seq_one_letter_code
_entity_poly.pdbx_strand_id
1 'polypeptide(L)'
;MRAGICDMVTIARHLNLTLVVPELDKRSFWADPSDFGDIFDVDHFINSLRDELMIVKELPLKLQLIRTKKRLYSMSPVSWSNETYYLKRILPLARKHKVIHFDKSDARLANNGLPVQLQMLRCRVNFDALRFTPQIEALGRQLISTLQRSGQFVVLHLRYEMDMLSFSGCTHGCSTEEAEELTRMRYAYPWWKEKEIGSEAKRLQGLCPLTPEEITLVLKALGFTKDTLIYIASGEIYGGERRLAVLKAAYPKLVRKEKILSPDELRPFQNHSTQMAALDYMVSLASDIFIPSYDGNMARVVEGHRRSASLDSVRNINNH
;
A
#
# COMPACT_ATOMS: atom_id res chain seq x y z
N MET A 1 0.35 0.17 5.55
CA MET A 1 -0.77 -0.73 5.92
C MET A 1 -0.40 -2.20 5.74
N ARG A 2 -0.47 -2.78 4.52
CA ARG A 2 -0.28 -4.23 4.28
C ARG A 2 0.99 -4.84 4.90
N ALA A 3 2.17 -4.25 4.64
CA ALA A 3 3.44 -4.76 5.18
C ALA A 3 3.46 -4.82 6.72
N GLY A 4 2.89 -3.81 7.39
CA GLY A 4 2.80 -3.80 8.86
C GLY A 4 1.86 -4.90 9.39
N ILE A 5 0.74 -5.15 8.71
CA ILE A 5 -0.16 -6.27 9.06
C ILE A 5 0.57 -7.61 8.90
N CYS A 6 1.32 -7.78 7.81
CA CYS A 6 2.12 -8.99 7.57
C CYS A 6 3.16 -9.22 8.67
N ASP A 7 3.87 -8.16 9.07
CA ASP A 7 4.84 -8.21 10.16
C ASP A 7 4.14 -8.61 11.48
N MET A 8 3.00 -8.00 11.81
CA MET A 8 2.30 -8.27 13.08
C MET A 8 1.70 -9.67 13.14
N VAL A 9 1.15 -10.20 12.04
CA VAL A 9 0.71 -11.61 11.96
C VAL A 9 1.90 -12.54 12.20
N THR A 10 3.03 -12.26 11.56
CA THR A 10 4.25 -13.08 11.67
C THR A 10 4.80 -13.07 13.10
N ILE A 11 4.81 -11.91 13.75
CA ILE A 11 5.24 -11.76 15.14
C ILE A 11 4.28 -12.50 16.07
N ALA A 12 2.96 -12.37 15.88
CA ALA A 12 1.97 -13.09 16.68
C ALA A 12 2.13 -14.61 16.53
N ARG A 13 2.33 -15.10 15.31
CA ARG A 13 2.64 -16.51 15.03
C ARG A 13 3.91 -16.97 15.73
N HIS A 14 5.00 -16.20 15.61
CA HIS A 14 6.30 -16.54 16.17
C HIS A 14 6.27 -16.61 17.71
N LEU A 15 5.50 -15.71 18.33
CA LEU A 15 5.36 -15.65 19.79
C LEU A 15 4.22 -16.51 20.36
N ASN A 16 3.48 -17.21 19.51
CA ASN A 16 2.25 -17.95 19.86
C ASN A 16 1.23 -17.08 20.60
N LEU A 17 0.93 -15.91 20.04
CA LEU A 17 -0.05 -14.96 20.57
C LEU A 17 -1.32 -14.96 19.72
N THR A 18 -2.45 -14.62 20.36
CA THR A 18 -3.69 -14.28 19.65
C THR A 18 -3.58 -12.87 19.08
N LEU A 19 -3.90 -12.72 17.79
CA LEU A 19 -4.00 -11.42 17.15
C LEU A 19 -5.46 -10.91 17.22
N VAL A 20 -5.64 -9.64 17.54
CA VAL A 20 -6.92 -8.96 17.33
C VAL A 20 -6.89 -8.31 15.95
N VAL A 21 -7.99 -8.36 15.20
CA VAL A 21 -8.09 -7.68 13.89
C VAL A 21 -7.55 -6.25 14.01
N PRO A 22 -6.60 -5.83 13.16
CA PRO A 22 -5.92 -4.55 13.33
C PRO A 22 -6.83 -3.34 13.23
N GLU A 23 -6.54 -2.32 14.04
CA GLU A 23 -7.07 -0.97 13.83
C GLU A 23 -6.20 -0.26 12.77
N LEU A 24 -6.84 0.48 11.86
CA LEU A 24 -6.15 1.25 10.84
C LEU A 24 -5.94 2.69 11.32
N ASP A 25 -4.82 3.29 10.90
CA ASP A 25 -4.50 4.65 11.27
C ASP A 25 -5.37 5.65 10.50
N LYS A 26 -6.14 6.44 11.26
CA LYS A 26 -7.06 7.48 10.77
C LYS A 26 -6.54 8.90 11.01
N ARG A 27 -5.32 9.06 11.56
CA ARG A 27 -4.77 10.35 12.02
C ARG A 27 -3.60 10.85 11.17
N SER A 28 -2.96 9.98 10.39
CA SER A 28 -1.89 10.38 9.46
C SER A 28 -2.40 11.26 8.32
N PHE A 29 -1.48 11.70 7.45
CA PHE A 29 -1.72 12.59 6.31
C PHE A 29 -3.01 12.32 5.53
N TRP A 30 -3.26 11.05 5.17
CA TRP A 30 -4.43 10.67 4.37
C TRP A 30 -5.76 10.75 5.11
N ALA A 31 -5.70 10.74 6.46
CA ALA A 31 -6.85 10.85 7.37
C ALA A 31 -8.05 9.97 6.96
N ASP A 32 -7.77 8.78 6.42
CA ASP A 32 -8.80 7.90 5.88
C ASP A 32 -9.64 7.31 7.02
N PRO A 33 -10.98 7.43 6.99
CA PRO A 33 -11.82 6.96 8.07
C PRO A 33 -12.05 5.45 8.04
N SER A 34 -11.63 4.74 7.00
CA SER A 34 -11.91 3.32 6.78
C SER A 34 -11.33 2.45 7.91
N ASP A 35 -12.14 1.50 8.38
CA ASP A 35 -11.73 0.42 9.25
C ASP A 35 -11.19 -0.77 8.43
N PHE A 36 -10.57 -1.73 9.12
CA PHE A 36 -10.04 -2.94 8.46
C PHE A 36 -11.11 -3.65 7.63
N GLY A 37 -12.32 -3.76 8.16
CA GLY A 37 -13.46 -4.43 7.51
C GLY A 37 -14.06 -3.66 6.33
N ASP A 38 -13.74 -2.38 6.17
CA ASP A 38 -14.17 -1.60 5.00
C ASP A 38 -13.27 -1.90 3.78
N ILE A 39 -12.03 -2.30 4.04
CA ILE A 39 -11.01 -2.54 3.00
C ILE A 39 -10.80 -4.03 2.75
N PHE A 40 -10.71 -4.84 3.80
CA PHE A 40 -10.40 -6.26 3.72
C PHE A 40 -11.54 -7.13 4.24
N ASP A 41 -11.73 -8.29 3.61
CA ASP A 41 -12.66 -9.32 4.09
C ASP A 41 -12.13 -9.93 5.39
N VAL A 42 -12.74 -9.54 6.52
CA VAL A 42 -12.34 -9.97 7.87
C VAL A 42 -12.50 -11.47 8.05
N ASP A 43 -13.57 -12.05 7.53
CA ASP A 43 -13.85 -13.47 7.71
C ASP A 43 -12.89 -14.31 6.87
N HIS A 44 -12.59 -13.91 5.63
CA HIS A 44 -11.53 -14.52 4.83
C HIS A 44 -10.16 -14.40 5.52
N PHE A 45 -9.81 -13.22 6.05
CA PHE A 45 -8.54 -13.00 6.75
C PHE A 45 -8.37 -13.93 7.96
N ILE A 46 -9.41 -14.09 8.78
CA ILE A 46 -9.39 -15.00 9.94
C ILE A 46 -9.32 -16.46 9.48
N ASN A 47 -10.18 -16.86 8.54
CA ASN A 47 -10.30 -18.25 8.13
C ASN A 47 -9.08 -18.76 7.36
N SER A 48 -8.48 -17.94 6.50
CA SER A 48 -7.28 -18.29 5.71
C SER A 48 -6.02 -18.50 6.57
N LEU A 49 -5.99 -17.94 7.78
CA LEU A 49 -4.86 -17.99 8.71
C LEU A 49 -5.12 -18.85 9.96
N ARG A 50 -6.27 -19.54 10.03
CA ARG A 50 -6.71 -20.29 11.23
C ARG A 50 -5.74 -21.38 11.68
N ASP A 51 -5.02 -21.99 10.74
CA ASP A 51 -4.05 -23.06 11.00
C ASP A 51 -2.67 -22.51 11.39
N GLU A 52 -2.47 -21.19 11.25
CA GLU A 52 -1.22 -20.51 11.62
C GLU A 52 -1.33 -19.90 13.01
N LEU A 53 -2.36 -19.10 13.26
CA LEU A 53 -2.57 -18.41 14.53
C LEU A 53 -4.04 -18.13 14.79
N MET A 54 -4.37 -17.93 16.06
CA MET A 54 -5.69 -17.48 16.45
C MET A 54 -5.84 -15.98 16.17
N ILE A 55 -6.87 -15.61 15.40
CA ILE A 55 -7.26 -14.23 15.16
C ILE A 55 -8.69 -14.02 15.66
N VAL A 56 -8.92 -12.95 16.42
CA VAL A 56 -10.25 -12.58 16.94
C VAL A 56 -10.66 -11.21 16.43
N LYS A 57 -11.95 -11.01 16.14
CA LYS A 57 -12.48 -9.71 15.69
C LYS A 57 -12.31 -8.63 16.75
N GLU A 58 -12.52 -8.98 18.00
CA GLU A 58 -12.46 -8.06 19.13
C GLU A 58 -11.80 -8.72 20.35
N LEU A 59 -11.32 -7.90 21.28
CA LEU A 59 -10.83 -8.38 22.57
C LEU A 59 -11.97 -9.08 23.34
N PRO A 60 -11.73 -10.26 23.94
CA PRO A 60 -12.71 -10.91 24.81
C PRO A 60 -13.15 -10.01 25.97
N LEU A 61 -14.44 -10.04 26.35
CA LEU A 61 -15.03 -9.18 27.40
C LEU A 61 -14.20 -9.11 28.70
N LYS A 62 -13.66 -10.24 29.16
CA LYS A 62 -12.80 -10.30 30.36
C LYS A 62 -11.52 -9.44 30.23
N LEU A 63 -10.98 -9.33 29.03
CA LEU A 63 -9.80 -8.52 28.72
C LEU A 63 -10.17 -7.07 28.35
N GLN A 64 -11.38 -6.81 27.84
CA GLN A 64 -11.88 -5.45 27.65
C GLN A 64 -11.92 -4.67 28.98
N LEU A 65 -12.21 -5.35 30.10
CA LEU A 65 -12.13 -4.76 31.43
C LEU A 65 -10.72 -4.29 31.83
N ILE A 66 -9.67 -4.91 31.28
CA ILE A 66 -8.28 -4.45 31.48
C ILE A 66 -8.06 -3.13 30.73
N ARG A 67 -8.59 -3.02 29.50
CA ARG A 67 -8.55 -1.80 28.71
C ARG A 67 -9.21 -0.63 29.45
N THR A 68 -10.36 -0.86 30.07
CA THR A 68 -11.12 0.19 30.79
C THR A 68 -10.56 0.51 32.17
N LYS A 69 -10.04 -0.48 32.92
CA LYS A 69 -9.60 -0.27 34.32
C LYS A 69 -8.13 0.11 34.49
N LYS A 70 -7.22 -0.33 33.62
CA LYS A 70 -5.76 -0.24 33.86
C LYS A 70 -4.96 0.54 32.82
N ARG A 71 -5.63 1.20 31.86
CA ARG A 71 -5.04 1.83 30.67
C ARG A 71 -4.23 0.82 29.84
N LEU A 72 -4.65 0.61 28.61
CA LEU A 72 -4.01 -0.35 27.70
C LEU A 72 -2.51 -0.09 27.56
N TYR A 73 -1.68 -1.11 27.75
CA TYR A 73 -0.24 -0.98 27.56
C TYR A 73 0.05 -0.83 26.06
N SER A 74 0.48 0.37 25.67
CA SER A 74 0.78 0.72 24.28
C SER A 74 2.28 0.99 24.11
N MET A 75 2.87 0.51 23.02
CA MET A 75 4.27 0.76 22.69
C MET A 75 4.54 0.68 21.19
N SER A 76 5.62 1.34 20.72
CA SER A 76 6.16 1.12 19.37
C SER A 76 7.31 0.10 19.43
N PRO A 77 7.22 -1.06 18.75
CA PRO A 77 8.38 -1.94 18.58
C PRO A 77 9.54 -1.22 17.87
N VAL A 78 10.77 -1.62 18.15
CA VAL A 78 11.95 -1.05 17.47
C VAL A 78 11.94 -1.46 15.99
N SER A 79 12.18 -0.51 15.09
CA SER A 79 12.20 -0.76 13.65
C SER A 79 13.24 -1.82 13.27
N TRP A 80 12.92 -2.66 12.29
CA TRP A 80 13.80 -3.70 11.74
C TRP A 80 14.32 -4.71 12.78
N SER A 81 13.53 -4.98 13.82
CA SER A 81 13.92 -5.93 14.87
C SER A 81 13.88 -7.38 14.39
N ASN A 82 14.82 -8.20 14.87
CA ASN A 82 14.85 -9.63 14.60
C ASN A 82 13.99 -10.44 15.60
N GLU A 83 13.89 -11.75 15.39
CA GLU A 83 13.14 -12.68 16.25
C GLU A 83 13.59 -12.63 17.72
N THR A 84 14.90 -12.49 17.96
CA THR A 84 15.46 -12.45 19.31
C THR A 84 14.94 -11.26 20.11
N TYR A 85 14.75 -10.10 19.48
CA TYR A 85 14.12 -8.94 20.13
C TYR A 85 12.70 -9.28 20.60
N TYR A 86 11.90 -9.92 19.75
CA TYR A 86 10.53 -10.28 20.08
C TYR A 86 10.46 -11.31 21.22
N LEU A 87 11.30 -12.34 21.17
CA LEU A 87 11.37 -13.36 22.23
C LEU A 87 11.86 -12.80 23.58
N LYS A 88 12.90 -11.96 23.56
CA LYS A 88 13.54 -11.47 24.80
C LYS A 88 12.93 -10.20 25.38
N ARG A 89 12.30 -9.36 24.55
CA ARG A 89 11.73 -8.07 24.99
C ARG A 89 10.21 -8.05 24.96
N ILE A 90 9.59 -8.52 23.88
CA ILE A 90 8.13 -8.39 23.69
C ILE A 90 7.37 -9.49 24.42
N LEU A 91 7.80 -10.75 24.32
CA LEU A 91 7.10 -11.86 24.97
C LEU A 91 6.98 -11.72 26.50
N PRO A 92 8.00 -11.26 27.25
CA PRO A 92 7.85 -10.96 28.68
C PRO A 92 6.79 -9.89 28.97
N LEU A 93 6.73 -8.84 28.14
CA LEU A 93 5.71 -7.79 28.26
C LEU A 93 4.31 -8.36 27.99
N ALA A 94 4.16 -9.25 27.00
CA ALA A 94 2.88 -9.86 26.66
C ALA A 94 2.36 -10.69 27.84
N ARG A 95 3.25 -11.46 28.48
CA ARG A 95 2.93 -12.26 29.67
C ARG A 95 2.52 -11.40 30.86
N LYS A 96 3.18 -10.24 31.05
CA LYS A 96 2.92 -9.29 32.14
C LYS A 96 1.60 -8.53 31.96
N HIS A 97 1.38 -7.96 30.78
CA HIS A 97 0.26 -7.05 30.52
C HIS A 97 -0.99 -7.75 29.97
N LYS A 98 -0.87 -9.01 29.50
CA LYS A 98 -1.91 -9.84 28.85
C LYS A 98 -2.41 -9.31 27.51
N VAL A 99 -2.49 -7.99 27.34
CA VAL A 99 -2.79 -7.31 26.08
C VAL A 99 -1.71 -6.27 25.85
N ILE A 100 -1.13 -6.27 24.65
CA ILE A 100 -0.24 -5.21 24.17
C ILE A 100 -0.89 -4.58 22.95
N HIS A 101 -0.91 -3.27 22.92
CA HIS A 101 -1.24 -2.48 21.75
C HIS A 101 0.04 -1.95 21.11
N PHE A 102 0.25 -2.25 19.83
CA PHE A 102 1.34 -1.65 19.07
C PHE A 102 0.81 -0.44 18.31
N ASP A 103 1.27 0.75 18.71
CA ASP A 103 0.85 2.01 18.11
C ASP A 103 1.55 2.29 16.76
N LYS A 104 2.55 1.47 16.39
CA LYS A 104 3.22 1.46 15.09
C LYS A 104 3.55 0.03 14.68
N SER A 105 3.18 -0.32 13.45
CA SER A 105 3.42 -1.66 12.87
C SER A 105 4.30 -1.63 11.62
N ASP A 106 4.60 -0.46 11.08
CA ASP A 106 5.43 -0.27 9.89
C ASP A 106 6.91 -0.61 10.14
N ALA A 107 7.49 -1.46 9.28
CA ALA A 107 8.90 -1.81 9.29
C ALA A 107 9.42 -2.24 10.67
N ARG A 108 8.65 -3.04 11.40
CA ARG A 108 8.97 -3.48 12.77
C ARG A 108 9.69 -4.82 12.79
N LEU A 109 9.55 -5.62 11.75
CA LEU A 109 10.25 -6.90 11.61
C LEU A 109 11.38 -6.78 10.59
N ALA A 110 12.53 -7.38 10.87
CA ALA A 110 13.65 -7.42 9.95
C ALA A 110 13.26 -8.13 8.64
N ASN A 111 13.71 -7.60 7.50
CA ASN A 111 13.46 -8.24 6.20
C ASN A 111 14.31 -9.49 5.96
N ASN A 112 15.51 -9.56 6.55
CA ASN A 112 16.47 -10.63 6.35
C ASN A 112 16.72 -11.39 7.65
N GLY A 113 17.21 -12.63 7.52
CA GLY A 113 17.56 -13.46 8.68
C GLY A 113 16.37 -14.06 9.42
N LEU A 114 15.16 -13.99 8.85
CA LEU A 114 14.00 -14.74 9.34
C LEU A 114 13.98 -16.16 8.74
N PRO A 115 13.50 -17.16 9.49
CA PRO A 115 13.19 -18.48 8.96
C PRO A 115 12.28 -18.40 7.73
N VAL A 116 12.54 -19.28 6.75
CA VAL A 116 11.80 -19.31 5.48
C VAL A 116 10.28 -19.43 5.70
N GLN A 117 9.86 -20.21 6.69
CA GLN A 117 8.44 -20.38 7.02
C GLN A 117 7.76 -19.06 7.43
N LEU A 118 8.46 -18.19 8.17
CA LEU A 118 7.93 -16.88 8.55
C LEU A 118 7.88 -15.93 7.35
N GLN A 119 8.83 -16.03 6.42
CA GLN A 119 8.77 -15.26 5.17
C GLN A 119 7.62 -15.72 4.27
N MET A 120 7.40 -17.04 4.17
CA MET A 120 6.26 -17.61 3.46
C MET A 120 4.94 -17.14 4.08
N LEU A 121 4.85 -17.08 5.42
CA LEU A 121 3.69 -16.53 6.10
C LEU A 121 3.48 -15.05 5.76
N ARG A 122 4.51 -14.20 5.75
CA ARG A 122 4.39 -12.78 5.33
C ARG A 122 3.82 -12.68 3.92
N CYS A 123 4.30 -13.50 2.98
CA CYS A 123 3.79 -13.53 1.61
C CYS A 123 2.33 -13.99 1.56
N ARG A 124 1.99 -15.09 2.25
CA ARG A 124 0.62 -15.61 2.32
C ARG A 124 -0.35 -14.57 2.91
N VAL A 125 0.04 -13.92 4.00
CA VAL A 125 -0.76 -12.84 4.59
C VAL A 125 -0.97 -11.72 3.58
N ASN A 126 0.10 -11.26 2.91
CA ASN A 126 0.01 -10.14 1.99
C ASN A 126 -0.84 -10.47 0.76
N PHE A 127 -0.59 -11.59 0.10
CA PHE A 127 -1.13 -11.83 -1.25
C PHE A 127 -2.38 -12.71 -1.26
N ASP A 128 -2.62 -13.49 -0.20
CA ASP A 128 -3.78 -14.40 -0.10
C ASP A 128 -4.76 -13.96 1.01
N ALA A 129 -4.30 -13.75 2.24
CA ALA A 129 -5.19 -13.48 3.38
C ALA A 129 -5.78 -12.06 3.37
N LEU A 130 -5.03 -11.05 2.90
CA LEU A 130 -5.48 -9.66 2.79
C LEU A 130 -6.31 -9.42 1.51
N ARG A 131 -7.38 -10.20 1.36
CA ARG A 131 -8.34 -10.05 0.27
C ARG A 131 -9.25 -8.85 0.51
N PHE A 132 -9.54 -8.08 -0.53
CA PHE A 132 -10.43 -6.92 -0.39
C PHE A 132 -11.88 -7.34 -0.13
N THR A 133 -12.68 -6.40 0.37
CA THR A 133 -14.12 -6.63 0.55
C THR A 133 -14.81 -6.98 -0.78
N PRO A 134 -15.92 -7.73 -0.77
CA PRO A 134 -16.67 -8.06 -1.98
C PRO A 134 -17.08 -6.85 -2.80
N GLN A 135 -17.35 -5.71 -2.15
CA GLN A 135 -17.74 -4.47 -2.82
C GLN A 135 -16.57 -3.88 -3.64
N ILE A 136 -15.37 -3.79 -3.06
CA ILE A 136 -14.16 -3.37 -3.78
C ILE A 136 -13.85 -4.35 -4.90
N GLU A 137 -13.93 -5.66 -4.64
CA GLU A 137 -13.65 -6.67 -5.66
C GLU A 137 -14.61 -6.60 -6.85
N ALA A 138 -15.91 -6.40 -6.60
CA ALA A 138 -16.91 -6.31 -7.65
C ALA A 138 -16.64 -5.12 -8.59
N LEU A 139 -16.42 -3.93 -8.01
CA LEU A 139 -16.11 -2.73 -8.80
C LEU A 139 -14.75 -2.82 -9.49
N GLY A 140 -13.74 -3.37 -8.82
CA GLY A 140 -12.42 -3.62 -9.40
C GLY A 140 -12.49 -4.58 -10.59
N ARG A 141 -13.25 -5.68 -10.50
CA ARG A 141 -13.47 -6.60 -11.62
C ARG A 141 -14.18 -5.92 -12.80
N GLN A 142 -15.12 -5.02 -12.52
CA GLN A 142 -15.79 -4.25 -13.56
C GLN A 142 -14.82 -3.31 -14.30
N LEU A 143 -13.97 -2.59 -13.57
CA LEU A 143 -12.89 -1.77 -14.13
C LEU A 143 -11.97 -2.61 -15.04
N ILE A 144 -11.48 -3.73 -14.50
CA ILE A 144 -10.59 -4.65 -15.21
C ILE A 144 -11.27 -5.18 -16.49
N SER A 145 -12.52 -5.63 -16.40
CA SER A 145 -13.26 -6.16 -17.55
C SER A 145 -13.45 -5.12 -18.65
N THR A 146 -13.70 -3.86 -18.28
CA THR A 146 -13.84 -2.77 -19.25
C THR A 146 -12.52 -2.47 -19.96
N LEU A 147 -11.41 -2.45 -19.22
CA LEU A 147 -10.07 -2.26 -19.79
C LEU A 147 -9.68 -3.41 -20.72
N GLN A 148 -9.86 -4.66 -20.28
CA GLN A 148 -9.52 -5.85 -21.06
C GLN A 148 -10.36 -5.99 -22.34
N ARG A 149 -11.64 -5.57 -22.32
CA ARG A 149 -12.48 -5.50 -23.54
C ARG A 149 -11.94 -4.52 -24.58
N SER A 150 -11.16 -3.52 -24.15
CA SER A 150 -10.52 -2.55 -25.04
C SER A 150 -9.17 -3.04 -25.60
N GLY A 151 -8.75 -4.26 -25.23
CA GLY A 151 -7.48 -4.87 -25.63
C GLY A 151 -6.44 -4.89 -24.51
N GLN A 152 -5.18 -5.11 -24.89
CA GLN A 152 -4.06 -5.03 -23.95
C GLN A 152 -3.91 -3.61 -23.43
N PHE A 153 -3.55 -3.48 -22.16
CA PHE A 153 -3.37 -2.18 -21.51
C PHE A 153 -2.18 -2.17 -20.56
N VAL A 154 -1.58 -0.99 -20.47
CA VAL A 154 -0.48 -0.69 -19.56
C VAL A 154 -1.04 0.05 -18.35
N VAL A 155 -0.61 -0.34 -17.16
CA VAL A 155 -0.84 0.48 -15.97
C VAL A 155 0.41 1.29 -15.69
N LEU A 156 0.24 2.60 -15.66
CA LEU A 156 1.23 3.55 -15.18
C LEU A 156 0.87 3.94 -13.75
N HIS A 157 1.65 3.47 -12.77
CA HIS A 157 1.54 3.95 -11.40
C HIS A 157 2.35 5.25 -11.25
N LEU A 158 1.66 6.36 -11.46
CA LEU A 158 2.24 7.71 -11.50
C LEU A 158 2.21 8.35 -10.12
N ARG A 159 3.27 8.16 -9.33
CA ARG A 159 3.39 8.71 -7.98
C ARG A 159 3.87 10.17 -7.97
N TYR A 160 3.12 11.05 -8.63
CA TYR A 160 3.40 12.49 -8.73
C TYR A 160 2.33 13.32 -7.99
N GLU A 161 1.93 12.86 -6.80
CA GLU A 161 1.00 13.57 -5.93
C GLU A 161 1.73 14.49 -4.94
N MET A 162 1.02 15.51 -4.47
CA MET A 162 1.55 16.58 -3.63
C MET A 162 2.24 16.06 -2.36
N ASP A 163 1.67 15.03 -1.73
CA ASP A 163 2.23 14.43 -0.51
C ASP A 163 3.58 13.76 -0.79
N MET A 164 3.70 13.03 -1.91
CA MET A 164 4.93 12.38 -2.31
C MET A 164 6.03 13.41 -2.52
N LEU A 165 5.75 14.44 -3.33
CA LEU A 165 6.72 15.49 -3.66
C LEU A 165 7.12 16.30 -2.42
N SER A 166 6.16 16.61 -1.56
CA SER A 166 6.39 17.32 -0.30
C SER A 166 7.34 16.54 0.60
N PHE A 167 7.03 15.28 0.89
CA PHE A 167 7.76 14.46 1.86
C PHE A 167 9.08 13.90 1.33
N SER A 168 9.22 13.67 0.02
CA SER A 168 10.52 13.35 -0.59
C SER A 168 11.38 14.57 -0.86
N GLY A 169 10.79 15.77 -0.85
CA GLY A 169 11.45 17.03 -1.21
C GLY A 169 11.85 17.13 -2.67
N CYS A 170 11.22 16.35 -3.54
CA CYS A 170 11.50 16.35 -4.96
C CYS A 170 10.70 17.45 -5.66
N THR A 171 11.39 18.50 -6.07
CA THR A 171 10.80 19.71 -6.67
C THR A 171 11.21 19.90 -8.13
N HIS A 172 11.83 18.89 -8.75
CA HIS A 172 12.21 18.98 -10.16
C HIS A 172 10.98 19.19 -11.06
N GLY A 173 11.04 20.18 -11.95
CA GLY A 173 9.92 20.56 -12.81
C GLY A 173 8.83 21.39 -12.12
N CYS A 174 8.95 21.67 -10.82
CA CYS A 174 8.08 22.59 -10.10
C CYS A 174 8.50 24.05 -10.34
N SER A 175 7.55 24.99 -10.31
CA SER A 175 7.88 26.41 -10.16
C SER A 175 8.42 26.72 -8.77
N THR A 176 8.94 27.93 -8.56
CA THR A 176 9.37 28.40 -7.25
C THR A 176 8.22 28.37 -6.25
N GLU A 177 7.02 28.82 -6.66
CA GLU A 177 5.82 28.85 -5.82
C GLU A 177 5.36 27.44 -5.45
N GLU A 178 5.38 26.52 -6.42
CA GLU A 178 5.06 25.10 -6.20
C GLU A 178 6.06 24.46 -5.21
N ALA A 179 7.36 24.73 -5.37
CA ALA A 179 8.39 24.22 -4.47
C ALA A 179 8.25 24.76 -3.04
N GLU A 180 7.89 26.04 -2.88
CA GLU A 180 7.61 26.66 -1.58
C GLU A 180 6.36 26.08 -0.93
N GLU A 181 5.28 25.83 -1.69
CA GLU A 181 4.07 25.18 -1.20
C GLU A 181 4.37 23.78 -0.65
N LEU A 182 5.07 22.96 -1.43
CA LEU A 182 5.49 21.62 -1.04
C LEU A 182 6.36 21.65 0.22
N THR A 183 7.21 22.66 0.36
CA THR A 183 8.05 22.88 1.55
C THR A 183 7.19 23.25 2.75
N ARG A 184 6.27 24.23 2.63
CA ARG A 184 5.34 24.61 3.71
C ARG A 184 4.55 23.40 4.21
N MET A 185 4.03 22.59 3.28
CA MET A 185 3.32 21.36 3.62
C MET A 185 4.21 20.40 4.42
N ARG A 186 5.46 20.15 3.99
CA ARG A 186 6.37 19.23 4.71
C ARG A 186 6.62 19.71 6.14
N TYR A 187 6.76 21.02 6.35
CA TYR A 187 6.99 21.60 7.67
C TYR A 187 5.75 21.51 8.56
N ALA A 188 4.55 21.68 8.00
CA ALA A 188 3.28 21.65 8.74
C ALA A 188 3.00 20.32 9.46
N TYR A 189 3.63 19.21 9.08
CA TYR A 189 3.45 17.88 9.70
C TYR A 189 4.54 17.56 10.74
N PRO A 190 4.31 17.73 12.06
CA PRO A 190 5.39 17.73 13.06
C PRO A 190 6.12 16.38 13.20
N TRP A 191 5.43 15.27 12.94
CA TRP A 191 6.00 13.93 13.05
C TRP A 191 6.90 13.53 11.88
N TRP A 192 6.93 14.31 10.80
CA TRP A 192 7.84 14.08 9.69
C TRP A 192 9.26 14.52 10.07
N LYS A 193 10.19 13.58 10.17
CA LYS A 193 11.52 13.83 10.76
C LYS A 193 12.44 14.67 9.87
N GLU A 194 12.45 14.40 8.57
CA GLU A 194 13.39 15.02 7.63
C GLU A 194 12.74 16.26 7.02
N LYS A 195 13.16 17.46 7.44
CA LYS A 195 12.56 18.74 7.02
C LYS A 195 13.35 19.46 5.95
N GLU A 196 14.67 19.44 6.07
CA GLU A 196 15.58 20.01 5.08
C GLU A 196 16.06 18.88 4.15
N ILE A 197 15.71 18.99 2.87
CA ILE A 197 15.97 17.94 1.88
C ILE A 197 16.57 18.58 0.64
N GLY A 198 17.76 18.12 0.25
CA GLY A 198 18.38 18.48 -1.03
C GLY A 198 17.70 17.77 -2.19
N SER A 199 16.77 18.45 -2.87
CA SER A 199 15.99 17.94 -4.01
C SER A 199 16.87 17.29 -5.10
N GLU A 200 17.92 17.99 -5.52
CA GLU A 200 18.85 17.50 -6.56
C GLU A 200 19.62 16.25 -6.10
N ALA A 201 20.09 16.23 -4.85
CA ALA A 201 20.80 15.09 -4.30
C ALA A 201 19.91 13.84 -4.19
N LYS A 202 18.67 13.97 -3.70
CA LYS A 202 17.70 12.86 -3.66
C LYS A 202 17.42 12.33 -5.06
N ARG A 203 17.30 13.22 -6.04
CA ARG A 203 17.06 12.86 -7.44
C ARG A 203 18.22 12.10 -8.06
N LEU A 204 19.46 12.55 -7.85
CA LEU A 204 20.67 11.85 -8.31
C LEU A 204 20.79 10.44 -7.69
N GLN A 205 20.25 10.24 -6.48
CA GLN A 205 20.19 8.94 -5.82
C GLN A 205 19.03 8.05 -6.31
N GLY A 206 18.18 8.52 -7.24
CA GLY A 206 17.00 7.79 -7.69
C GLY A 206 15.86 7.75 -6.66
N LEU A 207 15.86 8.64 -5.67
CA LEU A 207 14.87 8.69 -4.60
C LEU A 207 13.70 9.64 -4.88
N CYS A 208 13.61 10.15 -6.12
CA CYS A 208 12.50 11.00 -6.57
C CYS A 208 11.60 10.25 -7.56
N PRO A 209 10.28 10.51 -7.53
CA PRO A 209 9.40 10.06 -8.60
C PRO A 209 9.79 10.75 -9.91
N LEU A 210 9.65 10.02 -11.02
CA LEU A 210 9.75 10.60 -12.36
C LEU A 210 8.58 11.57 -12.58
N THR A 211 8.85 12.71 -13.22
CA THR A 211 7.77 13.63 -13.61
C THR A 211 6.93 13.05 -14.77
N PRO A 212 5.72 13.57 -15.03
CA PRO A 212 4.93 13.16 -16.19
C PRO A 212 5.63 13.36 -17.54
N GLU A 213 6.49 14.36 -17.66
CA GLU A 213 7.33 14.60 -18.83
C GLU A 213 8.41 13.52 -18.97
N GLU A 214 9.10 13.17 -17.88
CA GLU A 214 10.13 12.13 -17.88
C GLU A 214 9.56 10.75 -18.17
N ILE A 215 8.46 10.39 -17.51
CA ILE A 215 7.84 9.09 -17.75
C ILE A 215 7.32 8.98 -19.18
N THR A 216 6.93 10.10 -19.81
CA THR A 216 6.59 10.12 -21.24
C THR A 216 7.79 9.71 -22.11
N LEU A 217 9.00 10.20 -21.78
CA LEU A 217 10.22 9.83 -22.48
C LEU A 217 10.57 8.35 -22.25
N VAL A 218 10.45 7.87 -21.01
CA VAL A 218 10.68 6.45 -20.67
C VAL A 218 9.74 5.55 -21.46
N LEU A 219 8.45 5.86 -21.51
CA LEU A 219 7.47 5.08 -22.27
C LEU A 219 7.82 5.03 -23.76
N LYS A 220 8.25 6.16 -24.35
CA LYS A 220 8.69 6.19 -25.76
C LYS A 220 9.93 5.34 -25.98
N ALA A 221 10.91 5.41 -25.08
CA ALA A 221 12.13 4.63 -25.16
C ALA A 221 11.89 3.11 -25.02
N LEU A 222 10.87 2.71 -24.26
CA LEU A 222 10.41 1.32 -24.15
C LEU A 222 9.60 0.83 -25.36
N GLY A 223 9.36 1.69 -26.35
CA GLY A 223 8.68 1.33 -27.60
C GLY A 223 7.15 1.41 -27.55
N PHE A 224 6.56 2.02 -26.52
CA PHE A 224 5.12 2.25 -26.49
C PHE A 224 4.71 3.23 -27.58
N THR A 225 3.67 2.86 -28.35
CA THR A 225 3.16 3.68 -29.44
C THR A 225 2.05 4.61 -28.96
N LYS A 226 1.71 5.62 -29.77
CA LYS A 226 0.61 6.56 -29.49
C LYS A 226 -0.73 5.87 -29.25
N ASP A 227 -0.94 4.69 -29.82
CA ASP A 227 -2.17 3.89 -29.70
C ASP A 227 -2.27 3.05 -28.44
N THR A 228 -1.24 3.05 -27.59
CA THR A 228 -1.22 2.30 -26.32
C THR A 228 -2.32 2.80 -25.37
N LEU A 229 -3.17 1.89 -24.88
CA LEU A 229 -4.10 2.17 -23.80
C LEU A 229 -3.34 2.20 -22.47
N ILE A 230 -3.33 3.35 -21.82
CA ILE A 230 -2.64 3.55 -20.54
C ILE A 230 -3.66 3.92 -19.47
N TYR A 231 -3.75 3.07 -18.44
CA TYR A 231 -4.47 3.38 -17.20
C TYR A 231 -3.52 4.03 -16.19
N ILE A 232 -3.85 5.23 -15.71
CA ILE A 232 -3.08 5.86 -14.62
C ILE A 232 -3.65 5.41 -13.27
N ALA A 233 -2.81 4.68 -12.53
CA ALA A 233 -3.01 4.35 -11.12
C ALA A 233 -2.35 5.44 -10.26
N SER A 234 -3.13 6.41 -9.80
CA SER A 234 -2.63 7.50 -8.95
C SER A 234 -3.77 8.20 -8.20
N GLY A 235 -3.40 8.90 -7.12
CA GLY A 235 -4.19 9.98 -6.54
C GLY A 235 -4.16 11.24 -7.43
N GLU A 236 -4.49 12.38 -6.84
CA GLU A 236 -4.46 13.66 -7.57
C GLU A 236 -3.03 14.03 -7.99
N ILE A 237 -2.82 14.20 -9.30
CA ILE A 237 -1.52 14.57 -9.85
C ILE A 237 -1.27 16.04 -9.57
N TYR A 238 -0.14 16.36 -8.96
CA TYR A 238 0.23 17.73 -8.62
C TYR A 238 0.45 18.56 -9.90
N GLY A 239 -0.22 19.72 -9.97
CA GLY A 239 -0.31 20.54 -11.19
C GLY A 239 -1.36 20.05 -12.20
N GLY A 240 -2.09 18.98 -11.91
CA GLY A 240 -3.28 18.54 -12.62
C GLY A 240 -3.10 18.34 -14.14
N GLU A 241 -4.09 18.82 -14.90
CA GLU A 241 -4.14 18.72 -16.36
C GLU A 241 -2.94 19.35 -17.06
N ARG A 242 -2.43 20.48 -16.53
CA ARG A 242 -1.24 21.15 -17.06
C ARG A 242 -0.04 20.20 -17.02
N ARG A 243 0.15 19.50 -15.90
CA ARG A 243 1.27 18.56 -15.73
C ARG A 243 1.11 17.30 -16.58
N LEU A 244 -0.13 16.85 -16.81
CA LEU A 244 -0.42 15.68 -17.64
C LEU A 244 -0.42 15.96 -19.15
N ALA A 245 -0.35 17.22 -19.59
CA ALA A 245 -0.53 17.61 -20.99
C ALA A 245 0.44 16.88 -21.95
N VAL A 246 1.72 16.80 -21.60
CA VAL A 246 2.75 16.13 -22.42
C VAL A 246 2.46 14.63 -22.55
N LEU A 247 2.09 13.98 -21.45
CA LEU A 247 1.76 12.55 -21.43
C LEU A 247 0.49 12.27 -22.25
N LYS A 248 -0.55 13.10 -22.11
CA LYS A 248 -1.80 12.99 -22.90
C LYS A 248 -1.58 13.21 -24.39
N ALA A 249 -0.72 14.16 -24.76
CA ALA A 249 -0.38 14.41 -26.16
C ALA A 249 0.35 13.22 -26.79
N ALA A 250 1.24 12.57 -26.03
CA ALA A 250 1.97 11.38 -26.47
C ALA A 250 1.10 10.12 -26.52
N TYR A 251 0.16 9.97 -25.58
CA TYR A 251 -0.72 8.80 -25.46
C TYR A 251 -2.18 9.23 -25.27
N PRO A 252 -2.95 9.47 -26.36
CA PRO A 252 -4.32 9.95 -26.27
C PRO A 252 -5.30 8.97 -25.59
N LYS A 253 -5.01 7.67 -25.59
CA LYS A 253 -5.78 6.64 -24.88
C LYS A 253 -5.38 6.54 -23.41
N LEU A 254 -5.19 7.69 -22.77
CA LEU A 254 -4.93 7.80 -21.34
C LEU A 254 -6.27 7.83 -20.58
N VAL A 255 -6.41 6.93 -19.62
CA VAL A 255 -7.64 6.76 -18.82
C VAL A 255 -7.32 6.65 -17.33
N ARG A 256 -8.31 6.96 -16.50
CA ARG A 256 -8.32 6.79 -15.05
C ARG A 256 -9.64 6.15 -14.64
N LYS A 257 -9.73 5.59 -13.44
CA LYS A 257 -10.99 5.04 -12.90
C LYS A 257 -12.16 6.03 -12.99
N GLU A 258 -11.93 7.32 -12.78
CA GLU A 258 -12.95 8.38 -12.85
C GLU A 258 -13.48 8.63 -14.27
N LYS A 259 -12.75 8.19 -15.31
CA LYS A 259 -13.21 8.24 -16.71
C LYS A 259 -13.94 6.97 -17.14
N ILE A 260 -13.69 5.85 -16.45
CA ILE A 260 -14.24 4.53 -16.79
C ILE A 260 -15.53 4.26 -16.01
N LEU A 261 -15.59 4.70 -14.75
CA LEU A 261 -16.74 4.53 -13.87
C LEU A 261 -17.56 5.81 -13.79
N SER A 262 -18.87 5.65 -13.63
CA SER A 262 -19.76 6.77 -13.35
C SER A 262 -19.53 7.33 -11.93
N PRO A 263 -19.91 8.59 -11.69
CA PRO A 263 -19.88 9.16 -10.34
C PRO A 263 -20.71 8.37 -9.31
N ASP A 264 -21.80 7.73 -9.74
CA ASP A 264 -22.66 6.92 -8.87
C ASP A 264 -21.97 5.64 -8.40
N GLU A 265 -21.23 4.98 -9.29
CA GLU A 265 -20.46 3.77 -8.97
C GLU A 265 -19.29 4.07 -8.04
N LEU A 266 -18.68 5.24 -8.18
CA LEU A 266 -17.58 5.69 -7.31
C LEU A 266 -18.04 6.28 -5.99
N ARG A 267 -19.30 6.74 -5.88
CA ARG A 267 -19.84 7.41 -4.68
C ARG A 267 -19.54 6.67 -3.38
N PRO A 268 -19.69 5.34 -3.25
CA PRO A 268 -19.41 4.63 -2.00
C PRO A 268 -17.94 4.69 -1.57
N PHE A 269 -17.03 5.00 -2.49
CA PHE A 269 -15.59 5.02 -2.29
C PHE A 269 -15.02 6.45 -2.20
N GLN A 270 -15.85 7.47 -2.45
CA GLN A 270 -15.44 8.87 -2.33
C GLN A 270 -15.03 9.16 -0.88
N ASN A 271 -13.95 9.93 -0.70
CA ASN A 271 -13.32 10.22 0.59
C ASN A 271 -12.67 9.01 1.30
N HIS A 272 -12.68 7.82 0.69
CA HIS A 272 -11.98 6.62 1.16
C HIS A 272 -10.76 6.35 0.27
N SER A 273 -9.72 7.17 0.42
CA SER A 273 -8.49 7.13 -0.40
C SER A 273 -7.87 5.74 -0.51
N THR A 274 -7.94 4.94 0.56
CA THR A 274 -7.39 3.58 0.63
C THR A 274 -8.21 2.61 -0.20
N GLN A 275 -9.53 2.75 -0.22
CA GLN A 275 -10.39 1.91 -1.06
C GLN A 275 -10.22 2.29 -2.54
N MET A 276 -10.07 3.58 -2.85
CA MET A 276 -9.74 4.04 -4.20
C MET A 276 -8.38 3.49 -4.68
N ALA A 277 -7.37 3.48 -3.81
CA ALA A 277 -6.07 2.86 -4.09
C ALA A 277 -6.16 1.33 -4.23
N ALA A 278 -7.12 0.67 -3.56
CA ALA A 278 -7.37 -0.76 -3.73
C ALA A 278 -7.87 -1.10 -5.14
N LEU A 279 -8.74 -0.26 -5.72
CA LEU A 279 -9.16 -0.40 -7.13
C LEU A 279 -7.96 -0.27 -8.08
N ASP A 280 -7.12 0.75 -7.88
CA ASP A 280 -5.90 0.94 -8.68
C ASP A 280 -4.95 -0.27 -8.54
N TYR A 281 -4.84 -0.84 -7.34
CA TYR A 281 -4.04 -2.03 -7.09
C TYR A 281 -4.56 -3.25 -7.85
N MET A 282 -5.88 -3.50 -7.83
CA MET A 282 -6.48 -4.59 -8.59
C MET A 282 -6.24 -4.45 -10.09
N VAL A 283 -6.42 -3.24 -10.65
CA VAL A 283 -6.16 -2.97 -12.07
C VAL A 283 -4.67 -3.16 -12.40
N SER A 284 -3.77 -2.75 -11.50
CA SER A 284 -2.31 -2.95 -11.64
C SER A 284 -1.89 -4.42 -11.66
N LEU A 285 -2.59 -5.29 -10.92
CA LEU A 285 -2.34 -6.73 -10.95
C LEU A 285 -2.81 -7.37 -12.25
N ALA A 286 -3.94 -6.90 -12.79
CA ALA A 286 -4.56 -7.48 -13.98
C ALA A 286 -4.00 -6.95 -15.31
N SER A 287 -3.14 -5.93 -15.29
CA SER A 287 -2.57 -5.34 -16.49
C SER A 287 -1.53 -6.23 -17.17
N ASP A 288 -1.35 -6.05 -18.48
CA ASP A 288 -0.31 -6.75 -19.24
C ASP A 288 1.08 -6.28 -18.81
N ILE A 289 1.22 -4.95 -18.64
CA ILE A 289 2.46 -4.31 -18.20
C ILE A 289 2.14 -3.35 -17.05
N PHE A 290 3.00 -3.34 -16.04
CA PHE A 290 2.93 -2.41 -14.91
C PHE A 290 4.22 -1.59 -14.84
N ILE A 291 4.10 -0.26 -14.86
CA ILE A 291 5.23 0.66 -14.85
C ILE A 291 5.05 1.63 -13.68
N PRO A 292 5.88 1.55 -12.63
CA PRO A 292 5.88 2.55 -11.57
C PRO A 292 6.81 3.73 -11.91
N SER A 293 6.36 4.96 -11.64
CA SER A 293 7.23 6.15 -11.71
C SER A 293 8.14 6.31 -10.48
N TYR A 294 7.91 5.50 -9.44
CA TYR A 294 8.64 5.54 -8.17
C TYR A 294 8.55 4.18 -7.46
N ASP A 295 9.64 3.77 -6.80
CA ASP A 295 9.71 2.55 -5.98
C ASP A 295 9.04 2.74 -4.59
N GLY A 296 7.76 3.08 -4.63
CA GLY A 296 6.92 3.26 -3.44
C GLY A 296 6.26 1.96 -2.95
N ASN A 297 5.52 2.05 -1.86
CA ASN A 297 4.84 0.90 -1.25
C ASN A 297 3.94 0.13 -2.24
N MET A 298 3.17 0.85 -3.06
CA MET A 298 2.27 0.25 -4.06
C MET A 298 3.04 -0.48 -5.16
N ALA A 299 4.13 0.10 -5.66
CA ALA A 299 4.98 -0.54 -6.67
C ALA A 299 5.53 -1.88 -6.17
N ARG A 300 6.12 -1.89 -4.97
CA ARG A 300 6.68 -3.10 -4.34
C ARG A 300 5.66 -4.19 -4.09
N VAL A 301 4.45 -3.83 -3.65
CA VAL A 301 3.39 -4.83 -3.38
C VAL A 301 2.78 -5.38 -4.66
N VAL A 302 2.65 -4.59 -5.73
CA VAL A 302 2.22 -5.08 -7.04
C VAL A 302 3.26 -6.02 -7.63
N GLU A 303 4.53 -5.62 -7.64
CA GLU A 303 5.64 -6.43 -8.13
C GLU A 303 5.74 -7.77 -7.37
N GLY A 304 5.68 -7.72 -6.04
CA GLY A 304 5.69 -8.92 -5.19
C GLY A 304 4.51 -9.85 -5.45
N HIS A 305 3.30 -9.30 -5.60
CA HIS A 305 2.11 -10.12 -5.84
C HIS A 305 2.15 -10.77 -7.23
N ARG A 306 2.50 -10.01 -8.28
CA ARG A 306 2.63 -10.57 -9.64
C ARG A 306 3.65 -11.71 -9.70
N ARG A 307 4.77 -11.59 -8.98
CA ARG A 307 5.76 -12.68 -8.84
C ARG A 307 5.19 -13.89 -8.10
N SER A 308 4.46 -13.68 -7.01
CA SER A 308 3.82 -14.76 -6.25
C SER A 308 2.83 -15.54 -7.12
N ALA A 309 1.91 -14.85 -7.80
CA ALA A 309 0.91 -15.47 -8.66
C ALA A 309 1.52 -16.23 -9.85
N SER A 310 2.63 -15.72 -10.41
CA SER A 310 3.37 -16.40 -11.48
C SER A 310 4.05 -17.68 -11.02
N LEU A 311 4.45 -17.77 -9.74
CA LEU A 311 5.01 -19.01 -9.17
C LEU A 311 3.92 -20.05 -8.92
N ASP A 312 2.71 -19.62 -8.54
CA ASP A 312 1.57 -20.52 -8.34
C ASP A 312 1.07 -21.12 -9.65
N SER A 313 1.08 -20.35 -10.75
CA SER A 313 0.77 -20.89 -12.09
C SER A 313 1.78 -21.96 -12.53
N VAL A 314 3.08 -21.76 -12.28
CA VAL A 314 4.12 -22.77 -12.58
C VAL A 314 3.97 -24.02 -11.70
N ARG A 315 3.59 -23.88 -10.42
CA ARG A 315 3.35 -25.03 -9.53
C ARG A 315 2.11 -25.85 -9.94
N ASN A 316 1.07 -25.21 -10.44
CA ASN A 316 -0.14 -25.90 -10.90
C ASN A 316 0.06 -26.63 -12.25
N ILE A 317 0.94 -26.15 -13.12
CA ILE A 317 1.27 -26.84 -14.38
C ILE A 317 2.01 -28.17 -14.15
N ASN A 318 2.79 -28.28 -13.07
CA ASN A 318 3.55 -29.50 -12.75
C ASN A 318 2.75 -30.55 -11.95
N ASN A 319 1.45 -30.33 -11.72
CA ASN A 319 0.57 -31.23 -10.96
C ASN A 319 -0.54 -31.88 -11.82
N HIS A 320 -0.34 -31.94 -13.14
CA HIS A 320 -1.23 -32.66 -14.07
C HIS A 320 -0.53 -33.80 -14.78
#